data_AF-A0A969XXB6-F1
#
_entry.id   AF-A0A969XXB6-F1
#
_cell.length_a   1.000
_cell.length_b   1.000
_cell.length_c   1.000
_cell.angle_alpha   90.00
_cell.angle_beta   90.00
_cell.angle_gamma   90.00
#
_symmetry.space_group_name_H-M   'P 1'
#
loop_
_entity.id
_entity.type
_entity.pdbx_description
1 polymer ?
#
loop_
_entity_poly.entity_id
_entity_poly.type
_entity_poly.pdbx_seq_one_letter_code
_entity_poly.pdbx_strand_id
1 'polypeptide(L)'
;MARTYEETDTNVVVEEEAEVEGGEVTARETTGRRTTRTLLSDLIAEVTTLFRQEVALAKQETSEKAKVAARNTVSIASGGAVAYAGLLFLLLAATAGLFLGLWQAMAWYHALWLSPLIVGAVVAIVGYAMIKKGKRTLKKQSMVPQKTVDSMRENKQWLKEEMK
;
A
#
# COMPACT_ATOMS: atom_id res chain seq x y z
N MET A 1 -19.65 9.11 74.46
CA MET A 1 -21.08 8.78 74.30
C MET A 1 -21.15 7.68 73.25
N ALA A 2 -21.09 6.38 73.56
CA ALA A 2 -21.92 5.53 74.42
C ALA A 2 -23.37 5.35 73.93
N ARG A 3 -23.61 4.18 73.29
CA ARG A 3 -24.86 3.36 73.19
C ARG A 3 -26.08 4.05 72.55
N THR A 4 -26.85 3.44 71.65
CA THR A 4 -27.63 2.21 71.88
C THR A 4 -28.18 1.67 70.55
N TYR A 5 -28.15 0.34 70.44
CA TYR A 5 -28.82 -0.48 69.44
C TYR A 5 -30.31 -0.55 69.78
N GLU A 6 -31.18 -0.32 68.82
CA GLU A 6 -32.61 -0.60 68.99
C GLU A 6 -32.92 -1.97 68.40
N GLU A 7 -33.14 -2.88 69.34
CA GLU A 7 -33.66 -4.23 69.20
C GLU A 7 -35.15 -4.12 68.82
N THR A 8 -35.59 -4.84 67.79
CA THR A 8 -37.02 -5.08 67.57
C THR A 8 -37.22 -6.56 67.35
N ASP A 9 -37.55 -7.18 68.48
CA ASP A 9 -38.36 -8.38 68.68
C ASP A 9 -38.65 -9.24 67.44
N THR A 10 -37.86 -10.29 67.35
CA THR A 10 -38.32 -11.68 67.42
C THR A 10 -39.82 -11.84 67.71
N ASN A 11 -40.58 -12.23 66.70
CA ASN A 11 -41.74 -13.08 66.92
C ASN A 11 -41.56 -14.36 66.08
N VAL A 12 -41.27 -15.44 66.78
CA VAL A 12 -41.20 -16.79 66.26
C VAL A 12 -42.33 -17.55 66.94
N VAL A 13 -43.38 -17.94 66.22
CA VAL A 13 -44.23 -19.08 66.60
C VAL A 13 -44.86 -19.74 65.35
N VAL A 14 -44.27 -20.87 64.94
CA VAL A 14 -44.90 -22.21 64.70
C VAL A 14 -45.91 -22.32 63.53
N GLU A 15 -45.47 -22.90 62.40
CA GLU A 15 -45.78 -24.27 61.88
C GLU A 15 -47.26 -24.56 61.60
N GLU A 16 -47.58 -24.79 60.32
CA GLU A 16 -48.48 -25.88 59.91
C GLU A 16 -48.04 -26.38 58.52
N GLU A 17 -47.73 -27.67 58.44
CA GLU A 17 -47.37 -28.40 57.23
C GLU A 17 -48.61 -28.84 56.42
N ALA A 18 -48.32 -29.31 55.19
CA ALA A 18 -49.19 -30.02 54.23
C ALA A 18 -50.04 -29.12 53.30
N GLU A 19 -50.14 -29.33 51.99
CA GLU A 19 -50.00 -30.56 51.22
C GLU A 19 -49.67 -30.25 49.74
N VAL A 20 -48.95 -31.21 49.16
CA VAL A 20 -48.63 -31.52 47.76
C VAL A 20 -49.68 -31.05 46.73
N GLU A 21 -49.24 -30.48 45.60
CA GLU A 21 -49.29 -31.14 44.26
C GLU A 21 -49.06 -30.16 43.08
N GLY A 22 -48.18 -30.58 42.17
CA GLY A 22 -48.37 -30.40 40.72
C GLY A 22 -48.29 -28.99 40.13
N GLY A 23 -47.08 -28.56 39.77
CA GLY A 23 -46.89 -27.31 39.02
C GLY A 23 -45.66 -27.36 38.11
N GLU A 24 -45.74 -28.17 37.07
CA GLU A 24 -45.02 -28.10 35.80
C GLU A 24 -43.58 -27.54 35.78
N VAL A 25 -42.66 -28.50 35.68
CA VAL A 25 -41.34 -28.36 35.07
C VAL A 25 -41.51 -27.97 33.59
N THR A 26 -41.77 -26.70 33.28
CA THR A 26 -41.85 -26.24 31.87
C THR A 26 -41.21 -24.86 31.69
N ALA A 27 -39.89 -24.73 31.90
CA ALA A 27 -39.18 -23.54 31.39
C ALA A 27 -37.66 -23.71 31.17
N ARG A 28 -37.11 -24.93 31.14
CA ARG A 28 -35.65 -25.10 30.93
C ARG A 28 -35.23 -25.29 29.46
N GLU A 29 -36.16 -25.23 28.50
CA GLU A 29 -35.89 -25.61 27.10
C GLU A 29 -35.80 -24.46 26.09
N THR A 30 -35.71 -23.20 26.55
CA THR A 30 -35.51 -22.05 25.63
C THR A 30 -34.17 -21.33 25.80
N THR A 31 -33.31 -21.75 26.74
CA THR A 31 -31.99 -21.14 26.98
C THR A 31 -30.91 -21.69 26.04
N GLY A 32 -30.87 -23.00 25.75
CA GLY A 32 -29.81 -23.61 24.93
C GLY A 32 -29.85 -23.30 23.42
N ARG A 33 -31.01 -22.88 22.90
CA ARG A 33 -31.18 -22.49 21.49
C ARG A 33 -30.86 -21.03 21.22
N ARG A 34 -30.84 -20.19 22.26
CA ARG A 34 -30.42 -18.78 22.18
C ARG A 34 -28.90 -18.68 22.26
N THR A 35 -28.23 -19.50 23.08
CA THR A 35 -26.78 -19.43 23.30
C THR A 35 -25.92 -19.78 22.07
N THR A 36 -26.24 -20.83 21.30
CA THR A 36 -25.48 -21.18 20.07
C THR A 36 -25.71 -20.20 18.92
N ARG A 37 -26.93 -19.64 18.81
CA ARG A 37 -27.25 -18.58 17.84
C ARG A 37 -26.55 -17.26 18.18
N THR A 38 -26.47 -16.92 19.47
CA THR A 38 -25.77 -15.72 19.94
C THR A 38 -24.27 -15.82 19.74
N LEU A 39 -23.62 -16.95 20.05
CA LEU A 39 -22.18 -17.13 19.87
C LEU A 39 -21.73 -17.07 18.39
N LEU A 40 -22.52 -17.63 17.46
CA LEU A 40 -22.24 -17.50 16.03
C LEU A 40 -22.41 -16.05 15.54
N SER A 41 -23.41 -15.34 16.06
CA SER A 41 -23.61 -13.92 15.77
C SER A 41 -22.44 -13.07 16.27
N ASP A 42 -21.93 -13.37 17.46
CA ASP A 42 -20.80 -12.65 18.06
C ASP A 42 -19.49 -12.92 17.29
N LEU A 43 -19.23 -14.17 16.90
CA LEU A 43 -18.05 -14.51 16.08
C LEU A 43 -18.10 -13.84 14.69
N ILE A 44 -19.26 -13.81 14.04
CA ILE A 44 -19.44 -13.10 12.76
C ILE A 44 -19.21 -11.60 12.94
N ALA A 45 -19.69 -11.02 14.04
CA ALA A 45 -19.46 -9.62 14.37
C ALA A 45 -17.97 -9.32 14.61
N GLU A 46 -17.26 -10.24 15.27
CA GLU A 46 -15.84 -10.10 15.58
C GLU A 46 -14.95 -10.27 14.34
N VAL A 47 -15.23 -11.26 13.48
CA VAL A 47 -14.56 -11.42 12.17
C VAL A 47 -14.79 -10.20 11.28
N THR A 48 -16.02 -9.67 11.27
CA THR A 48 -16.33 -8.44 10.53
C THR A 48 -15.56 -7.24 11.09
N THR A 49 -15.36 -7.19 12.41
CA THR A 49 -14.61 -6.15 13.09
C THR A 49 -13.12 -6.24 12.76
N LEU A 50 -12.53 -7.44 12.81
CA LEU A 50 -11.13 -7.69 12.40
C LEU A 50 -10.91 -7.34 10.93
N PHE A 51 -11.82 -7.76 10.03
CA PHE A 51 -11.70 -7.44 8.61
C PHE A 51 -11.74 -5.94 8.34
N ARG A 52 -12.62 -5.19 9.05
CA ARG A 52 -12.66 -3.72 8.99
C ARG A 52 -11.36 -3.09 9.50
N GLN A 53 -10.77 -3.65 10.56
CA GLN A 53 -9.49 -3.19 11.10
C GLN A 53 -8.34 -3.47 10.13
N GLU A 54 -8.26 -4.66 9.54
CA GLU A 54 -7.25 -5.01 8.55
C GLU A 54 -7.32 -4.09 7.33
N VAL A 55 -8.53 -3.80 6.83
CA VAL A 55 -8.75 -2.84 5.73
C VAL A 55 -8.35 -1.42 6.16
N ALA A 56 -8.69 -0.99 7.37
CA ALA A 56 -8.31 0.32 7.88
C ALA A 56 -6.78 0.44 8.02
N LEU A 57 -6.11 -0.61 8.49
CA LEU A 57 -4.66 -0.67 8.66
C LEU A 57 -3.94 -0.72 7.31
N ALA A 58 -4.42 -1.55 6.37
CA ALA A 58 -3.91 -1.60 5.00
C ALA A 58 -4.10 -0.24 4.29
N LYS A 59 -5.23 0.44 4.51
CA LYS A 59 -5.46 1.80 4.00
C LYS A 59 -4.48 2.81 4.60
N GLN A 60 -4.22 2.71 5.91
CA GLN A 60 -3.24 3.58 6.58
C GLN A 60 -1.82 3.34 6.04
N GLU A 61 -1.39 2.09 5.95
CA GLU A 61 -0.05 1.73 5.47
C GLU A 61 0.14 2.12 4.00
N THR A 62 -0.85 1.87 3.14
CA THR A 62 -0.81 2.29 1.73
C THR A 62 -0.79 3.82 1.59
N SER A 63 -1.56 4.54 2.41
CA SER A 63 -1.53 6.01 2.47
C SER A 63 -0.16 6.53 2.90
N GLU A 64 0.44 5.94 3.93
CA GLU A 64 1.77 6.34 4.41
C GLU A 64 2.85 6.06 3.36
N LYS A 65 2.84 4.86 2.76
CA LYS A 65 3.74 4.51 1.64
C LYS A 65 3.57 5.46 0.45
N ALA A 66 2.33 5.79 0.10
CA ALA A 66 2.04 6.74 -0.98
C ALA A 66 2.56 8.15 -0.65
N LYS A 67 2.41 8.60 0.59
CA LYS A 67 2.90 9.91 1.06
C LYS A 67 4.42 9.99 1.04
N VAL A 68 5.10 8.93 1.49
CA VAL A 68 6.57 8.82 1.41
C VAL A 68 7.04 8.80 -0.04
N ALA A 69 6.41 7.99 -0.89
CA ALA A 69 6.71 7.95 -2.33
C ALA A 69 6.49 9.32 -2.99
N ALA A 70 5.39 10.02 -2.65
CA ALA A 70 5.10 11.36 -3.15
C ALA A 70 6.17 12.37 -2.71
N ARG A 71 6.54 12.40 -1.43
CA ARG A 71 7.59 13.29 -0.92
C ARG A 71 8.95 13.04 -1.57
N ASN A 72 9.31 11.77 -1.73
CA ASN A 72 10.55 11.38 -2.40
C ASN A 72 10.53 11.78 -3.88
N THR A 73 9.38 11.65 -4.54
CA THR A 73 9.22 12.09 -5.94
C THR A 73 9.41 13.60 -6.07
N VAL A 74 8.87 14.40 -5.14
CA VAL A 74 9.07 15.85 -5.12
C VAL A 74 10.56 16.20 -4.98
N SER A 75 11.27 15.55 -4.05
CA SER A 75 12.71 15.79 -3.85
C SER A 75 13.55 15.41 -5.07
N ILE A 76 13.26 14.27 -5.69
CA ILE A 76 13.92 13.84 -6.94
C ILE A 76 13.61 14.82 -8.07
N ALA A 77 12.36 15.27 -8.21
CA ALA A 77 11.96 16.21 -9.24
C ALA A 77 12.64 17.59 -9.05
N SER A 78 12.68 18.12 -7.82
CA SER A 78 13.33 19.40 -7.54
C SER A 78 14.84 19.32 -7.72
N GLY A 79 15.48 18.25 -7.23
CA GLY A 79 16.90 18.01 -7.45
C GLY A 79 17.23 17.84 -8.94
N GLY A 80 16.38 17.12 -9.67
CA GLY A 80 16.46 16.97 -11.11
C GLY A 80 16.33 18.29 -11.86
N ALA A 81 15.43 19.17 -11.44
CA ALA A 81 15.27 20.50 -12.03
C ALA A 81 16.52 21.38 -11.82
N VAL A 82 17.08 21.39 -10.61
CA VAL A 82 18.33 22.12 -10.31
C VAL A 82 19.50 21.54 -11.09
N ALA A 83 19.65 20.21 -11.13
CA ALA A 83 20.68 19.54 -11.92
C ALA A 83 20.52 19.81 -13.42
N TYR A 84 19.30 19.85 -13.93
CA TYR A 84 19.00 20.20 -15.32
C TYR A 84 19.40 21.65 -15.62
N ALA A 85 19.06 22.60 -14.75
CA ALA A 85 19.50 23.99 -14.90
C ALA A 85 21.03 24.09 -14.91
N GLY A 86 21.72 23.41 -13.99
CA GLY A 86 23.18 23.33 -13.97
C GLY A 86 23.75 22.74 -15.26
N LEU A 87 23.14 21.68 -15.78
CA LEU A 87 23.52 21.08 -17.07
C LEU A 87 23.41 22.08 -18.23
N LEU A 88 22.36 22.91 -18.27
CA LEU A 88 22.22 23.95 -19.30
C LEU A 88 23.37 24.97 -19.23
N PHE A 89 23.77 25.40 -18.03
CA PHE A 89 24.93 26.28 -17.86
C PHE A 89 26.25 25.60 -18.27
N LEU A 90 26.42 24.31 -17.97
CA LEU A 90 27.58 23.53 -18.43
C LEU A 90 27.62 23.43 -19.96
N LEU A 91 26.49 23.20 -20.62
CA LEU A 91 26.39 23.17 -22.08
C LEU A 91 26.70 24.54 -22.70
N LEU A 92 26.22 25.62 -22.07
CA LEU A 92 26.53 26.98 -22.49
C LEU A 92 28.03 27.27 -22.36
N ALA A 93 28.63 26.89 -21.22
CA ALA A 93 30.06 27.05 -20.99
C ALA A 93 30.90 26.21 -21.98
N ALA A 94 30.50 24.97 -22.26
CA ALA A 94 31.15 24.12 -23.25
C ALA A 94 31.07 24.72 -24.65
N THR A 95 29.91 25.26 -25.03
CA THR A 95 29.70 25.95 -26.31
C THR A 95 30.56 27.21 -26.40
N ALA A 96 30.59 28.03 -25.35
CA ALA A 96 31.42 29.23 -25.30
C ALA A 96 32.92 28.91 -25.36
N GLY A 97 33.37 27.89 -24.63
CA GLY A 97 34.76 27.45 -24.63
C GLY A 97 35.20 26.90 -25.99
N LEU A 98 34.36 26.06 -26.61
CA LEU A 98 34.64 25.53 -27.95
C LEU A 98 34.63 26.64 -29.00
N PHE A 99 33.73 27.62 -28.87
CA PHE A 99 33.71 28.80 -29.74
C PHE A 99 35.01 29.61 -29.63
N LEU A 100 35.50 29.87 -28.41
CA LEU A 100 36.78 30.58 -28.19
C LEU A 100 37.96 29.80 -28.78
N GLY A 101 37.96 28.47 -28.67
CA GLY A 101 38.99 27.62 -29.27
C GLY A 101 38.96 27.65 -30.80
N LEU A 102 37.77 27.57 -31.41
CA LEU A 102 37.60 27.62 -32.86
C LEU A 102 37.90 29.01 -33.44
N TRP A 103 37.62 30.09 -32.70
CA TRP A 103 37.97 31.44 -33.13
C TRP A 103 39.47 31.59 -33.42
N GLN A 104 40.32 30.94 -32.64
CA GLN A 104 41.78 30.99 -32.83
C GLN A 104 42.25 30.24 -34.09
N ALA A 105 41.43 29.31 -34.59
CA ALA A 105 41.79 28.44 -35.71
C ALA A 105 41.07 28.80 -37.02
N MET A 106 39.94 29.52 -36.97
CA MET A 106 39.08 29.76 -38.13
C MET A 106 38.33 31.09 -38.02
N ALA A 107 37.81 31.59 -39.16
CA ALA A 107 36.99 32.79 -39.23
C ALA A 107 35.77 32.70 -38.28
N TRP A 108 35.52 33.80 -37.57
CA TRP A 108 34.49 33.91 -36.53
C TRP A 108 33.13 33.32 -36.90
N TYR A 109 32.67 33.63 -38.10
CA TYR A 109 31.35 33.27 -38.57
C TYR A 109 31.14 31.74 -38.50
N HIS A 110 32.17 30.96 -38.82
CA HIS A 110 32.09 29.50 -38.78
C HIS A 110 32.04 28.98 -37.34
N ALA A 111 32.81 29.57 -36.44
CA ALA A 111 32.83 29.18 -35.03
C ALA A 111 31.46 29.37 -34.36
N LEU A 112 30.70 30.41 -34.74
CA LEU A 112 29.45 30.80 -34.11
C LEU A 112 28.34 29.74 -34.26
N TRP A 113 28.25 29.10 -35.43
CA TRP A 113 27.25 28.05 -35.67
C TRP A 113 27.80 26.63 -35.44
N LEU A 114 29.09 26.38 -35.70
CA LEU A 114 29.69 25.04 -35.52
C LEU A 114 29.78 24.63 -34.05
N SER A 115 30.13 25.56 -33.16
CA SER A 115 30.29 25.24 -31.74
C SER A 115 29.00 24.65 -31.11
N PRO A 116 27.84 25.33 -31.15
CA PRO A 116 26.61 24.77 -30.59
C PRO A 116 26.14 23.52 -31.35
N LEU A 117 26.45 23.41 -32.65
CA LEU A 117 26.11 22.22 -33.44
C LEU A 117 26.87 20.98 -32.93
N ILE A 118 28.17 21.09 -32.68
CA ILE A 118 29.01 20.00 -32.21
C ILE A 118 28.58 19.57 -30.80
N VAL A 119 28.44 20.53 -29.88
CA VAL A 119 27.99 20.26 -28.50
C VAL A 119 26.59 19.63 -28.52
N GLY A 120 25.67 20.18 -29.32
CA GLY A 120 24.33 19.66 -29.50
C GLY A 120 24.30 18.22 -30.04
N ALA A 121 25.15 17.91 -31.03
CA ALA A 121 25.27 16.58 -31.60
C ALA A 121 25.74 15.55 -30.55
N VAL A 122 26.76 15.90 -29.76
CA VAL A 122 27.25 15.02 -28.67
C VAL A 122 26.15 14.76 -27.64
N VAL A 123 25.45 15.81 -27.20
CA VAL A 123 24.35 15.69 -26.23
C VAL A 123 23.19 14.86 -26.79
N ALA A 124 22.86 15.03 -28.07
CA ALA A 124 21.81 14.25 -28.73
C ALA A 124 22.16 12.74 -28.78
N ILE A 125 23.41 12.39 -29.06
CA ILE A 125 23.88 10.99 -29.05
C ILE A 125 23.74 10.39 -27.64
N VAL A 126 24.19 11.12 -26.61
CA VAL A 126 24.08 10.69 -25.22
C VAL A 126 22.60 10.51 -24.82
N GLY A 127 21.75 11.49 -25.13
CA GLY A 127 20.32 11.42 -24.87
C GLY A 127 19.63 10.24 -25.55
N TYR A 128 19.96 10.00 -26.83
CA TYR A 128 19.46 8.84 -27.57
C TYR A 128 19.86 7.51 -26.91
N ALA A 129 21.13 7.38 -26.49
CA ALA A 129 21.61 6.19 -25.79
C ALA A 129 20.88 5.97 -24.46
N MET A 130 20.63 7.02 -23.68
CA MET A 130 19.87 6.96 -22.44
C MET A 130 18.42 6.53 -22.68
N ILE A 131 17.73 7.11 -23.67
CA ILE A 131 16.36 6.71 -24.05
C ILE A 131 16.35 5.22 -24.44
N LYS A 132 17.31 4.79 -25.26
CA LYS A 132 17.42 3.39 -25.68
C LYS A 132 17.62 2.46 -24.48
N LYS A 133 18.44 2.84 -23.49
CA LYS A 133 18.64 2.09 -22.24
C LYS A 133 17.36 2.05 -21.40
N GLY A 134 16.68 3.19 -21.21
CA GLY A 134 15.41 3.27 -20.47
C GLY A 134 14.33 2.41 -21.09
N LYS A 135 14.13 2.50 -22.41
CA LYS A 135 13.18 1.63 -23.14
C LYS A 135 13.51 0.15 -22.99
N ARG A 136 14.79 -0.23 -22.97
CA ARG A 136 15.22 -1.63 -22.74
C ARG A 136 14.90 -2.09 -21.32
N THR A 137 15.14 -1.25 -20.32
CA THR A 137 14.79 -1.58 -18.93
C THR A 137 13.29 -1.75 -18.75
N LEU A 138 12.49 -0.84 -19.32
CA LEU A 138 11.02 -0.94 -19.28
C LEU A 138 10.50 -2.19 -19.99
N LYS A 139 11.06 -2.55 -21.15
CA LYS A 139 10.72 -3.81 -21.84
C LYS A 139 11.11 -5.07 -21.06
N LYS A 140 12.16 -4.99 -20.25
CA LYS A 140 12.55 -6.09 -19.35
C LYS A 140 11.64 -6.17 -18.11
N GLN A 141 11.16 -5.03 -17.63
CA GLN A 141 10.27 -4.89 -16.49
C GLN A 141 8.79 -5.08 -16.84
N SER A 142 8.39 -4.98 -18.11
CA SER A 142 7.12 -5.53 -18.62
C SER A 142 7.19 -7.06 -18.66
N MET A 143 7.40 -7.64 -17.48
CA MET A 143 7.18 -9.04 -17.20
C MET A 143 5.67 -9.24 -17.23
N VAL A 144 5.15 -9.65 -18.39
CA VAL A 144 4.23 -10.79 -18.32
C VAL A 144 5.04 -11.85 -17.57
N PRO A 145 4.67 -12.26 -16.35
CA PRO A 145 5.54 -13.11 -15.56
C PRO A 145 5.71 -14.40 -16.35
N GLN A 146 6.88 -14.66 -16.91
CA GLN A 146 7.05 -15.82 -17.80
C GLN A 146 6.70 -17.10 -17.04
N LYS A 147 7.03 -17.15 -15.75
CA LYS A 147 6.60 -18.21 -14.83
C LYS A 147 5.07 -18.38 -14.74
N THR A 148 4.30 -17.29 -14.77
CA THR A 148 2.82 -17.32 -14.75
C THR A 148 2.24 -17.69 -16.11
N VAL A 149 2.88 -17.27 -17.21
CA VAL A 149 2.48 -17.68 -18.57
C VAL A 149 2.74 -19.17 -18.78
N ASP A 150 3.88 -19.67 -18.30
CA ASP A 150 4.26 -21.07 -18.44
C ASP A 150 3.32 -21.97 -17.63
N SER A 151 3.00 -21.61 -16.39
CA SER A 151 2.01 -22.34 -15.58
C SER A 151 0.59 -22.26 -16.16
N MET A 152 0.21 -21.16 -16.83
CA MET A 152 -1.06 -21.10 -17.59
C MET A 152 -1.05 -21.94 -18.87
N ARG A 153 0.12 -22.16 -19.50
CA ARG A 153 0.25 -23.05 -20.67
C ARG A 153 0.25 -24.52 -20.27
N GLU A 154 0.88 -24.85 -19.15
CA GLU A 154 0.91 -26.20 -18.56
C GLU A 154 -0.51 -26.63 -18.12
N ASN A 155 -1.27 -25.73 -17.46
CA ASN A 155 -2.68 -26.00 -17.14
C ASN A 155 -3.56 -26.25 -18.36
N LYS A 156 -3.29 -25.61 -19.50
CA LYS A 156 -4.04 -25.86 -20.75
C LYS A 156 -3.69 -27.20 -21.40
N GLN A 157 -2.46 -27.68 -21.22
CA GLN A 157 -2.06 -29.01 -21.71
C GLN A 157 -2.72 -30.10 -20.89
N TRP A 158 -2.71 -29.97 -19.55
CA TRP A 158 -3.37 -30.91 -18.65
C TRP A 158 -4.89 -31.00 -18.91
N LEU A 159 -5.56 -29.86 -19.11
CA LEU A 159 -6.98 -29.84 -19.49
C LEU A 159 -7.27 -30.45 -20.87
N LYS A 160 -6.31 -30.48 -21.79
CA LYS A 160 -6.47 -31.13 -23.10
C LYS A 160 -6.25 -32.64 -23.05
N GLU A 161 -5.44 -33.10 -22.11
CA GLU A 161 -5.18 -34.52 -21.90
C GLU A 161 -6.33 -35.21 -21.16
N GLU A 162 -6.97 -34.53 -20.21
CA GLU A 162 -8.12 -35.08 -19.46
C GLU A 162 -9.42 -35.17 -20.31
N MET A 163 -9.55 -34.36 -21.37
CA MET A 163 -10.72 -34.38 -22.26
C MET A 163 -10.59 -35.32 -23.47
N LYS A 164 -9.52 -36.10 -23.55
CA LYS A 164 -9.25 -37.05 -24.64
C LYS A 164 -9.26 -38.47 -24.13
#